data_AF-A0A871Y7C7-F1
#
_entry.id   AF-A0A871Y7C7-F1
#
_cell.length_a   1.000
_cell.length_b   1.000
_cell.length_c   1.000
_cell.angle_alpha   90.00
_cell.angle_beta   90.00
_cell.angle_gamma   90.00
#
_symmetry.space_group_name_H-M   'P 1'
#
loop_
_entity.id
_entity.type
_entity.pdbx_description
1 polymer ?
#
loop_
_entity_poly.entity_id
_entity_poly.type
_entity_poly.pdbx_seq_one_letter_code
_entity_poly.pdbx_strand_id
1 'polypeptide(L)'
;MKSKEISRARRLTARVLLVVSLPIVFLGLIDPLEGGIALLISVATLSLAFLAAGYWPRKTLWVPFVLAIVVGAIALLVAIFGPGRVDNAPLMLPLIALIWLYRALVVAALVGLVMEVVRIFKASTFESNKDTE
;
A
#
# COMPACT_ATOMS: atom_id res chain seq x y z
N MET A 1 -9.06 -10.19 -33.37
CA MET A 1 -7.84 -9.39 -33.09
C MET A 1 -8.04 -8.37 -31.95
N LYS A 2 -9.07 -7.50 -31.99
CA LYS A 2 -9.34 -6.46 -30.96
C LYS A 2 -9.39 -6.95 -29.50
N SER A 3 -9.94 -8.14 -29.20
CA SER A 3 -10.06 -8.60 -27.79
C SER A 3 -8.73 -8.94 -27.14
N LYS A 4 -7.75 -9.46 -27.91
CA LYS A 4 -6.40 -9.77 -27.40
C LYS A 4 -5.65 -8.50 -27.00
N GLU A 5 -5.76 -7.43 -27.80
CA GLU A 5 -5.09 -6.15 -27.50
C GLU A 5 -5.66 -5.47 -26.25
N ILE A 6 -6.98 -5.45 -26.08
CA ILE A 6 -7.63 -4.92 -24.87
C ILE A 6 -7.17 -5.69 -23.62
N SER A 7 -7.01 -7.01 -23.72
CA SER A 7 -6.51 -7.85 -22.62
C SER A 7 -5.03 -7.59 -22.28
N ARG A 8 -4.21 -7.21 -23.27
CA ARG A 8 -2.80 -6.83 -23.06
C ARG A 8 -2.70 -5.44 -22.44
N ALA A 9 -3.47 -4.47 -22.97
CA ALA A 9 -3.51 -3.11 -22.45
C ALA A 9 -3.93 -3.08 -20.97
N ARG A 10 -5.01 -3.78 -20.59
CA ARG A 10 -5.44 -3.88 -19.18
C ARG A 10 -4.36 -4.46 -18.27
N ARG A 11 -3.64 -5.50 -18.71
CA ARG A 11 -2.52 -6.09 -17.96
C ARG A 11 -1.35 -5.14 -17.81
N LEU A 12 -1.03 -4.36 -18.86
CA LEU A 12 0.01 -3.35 -18.80
C LEU A 12 -0.37 -2.22 -17.83
N THR A 13 -1.59 -1.71 -17.92
CA THR A 13 -2.12 -0.69 -17.01
C THR A 13 -2.04 -1.14 -15.55
N ALA A 14 -2.47 -2.38 -15.25
CA ALA A 14 -2.38 -2.93 -13.90
C ALA A 14 -0.93 -2.97 -13.37
N ARG A 15 0.03 -3.36 -14.21
CA ARG A 15 1.46 -3.39 -13.84
C ARG A 15 1.99 -1.98 -13.54
N VAL A 16 1.73 -1.04 -14.43
CA VAL A 16 2.17 0.36 -14.26
C VAL A 16 1.59 0.93 -12.98
N LEU A 17 0.29 0.76 -12.73
CA LEU A 17 -0.35 1.25 -11.51
C LEU A 17 0.21 0.62 -10.24
N LEU A 18 0.54 -0.67 -10.24
CA LEU A 18 1.18 -1.32 -9.08
C LEU A 18 2.60 -0.78 -8.83
N VAL A 19 3.39 -0.56 -9.87
CA VAL A 19 4.73 0.02 -9.75
C VAL A 19 4.65 1.47 -9.28
N VAL A 20 3.70 2.25 -9.80
CA VAL A 20 3.44 3.64 -9.37
C VAL A 20 2.95 3.71 -7.93
N SER A 21 2.22 2.69 -7.45
CA SER A 21 1.79 2.63 -6.05
C SER A 21 2.97 2.50 -5.10
N LEU A 22 4.09 1.93 -5.53
CA LEU A 22 5.25 1.64 -4.68
C LEU A 22 5.87 2.89 -4.03
N PRO A 23 6.23 3.96 -4.77
CA PRO A 23 6.68 5.21 -4.16
C PRO A 23 5.58 5.88 -3.32
N ILE A 24 4.29 5.71 -3.66
CA ILE A 24 3.19 6.30 -2.89
C ILE A 24 3.08 5.64 -1.51
N VAL A 25 3.13 4.30 -1.44
CA VAL A 25 3.14 3.58 -0.15
C VAL A 25 4.41 3.89 0.63
N PHE A 26 5.53 4.10 -0.06
CA PHE A 26 6.80 4.46 0.57
C PHE A 26 6.73 5.82 1.29
N LEU A 27 6.01 6.80 0.73
CA LEU A 27 5.73 8.07 1.41
C LEU A 27 4.93 7.88 2.71
N GLY A 28 4.22 6.74 2.86
CA GLY A 28 3.62 6.31 4.11
C GLY A 28 4.59 6.25 5.29
N LEU A 29 5.89 6.07 5.06
CA LEU A 29 6.89 5.91 6.14
C LEU A 29 7.25 7.19 6.88
N ILE A 30 6.89 8.36 6.36
CA ILE A 30 7.26 9.66 6.92
C ILE A 30 6.57 9.87 8.27
N ASP A 31 5.34 10.37 8.24
CA ASP A 31 4.53 10.68 9.42
C ASP A 31 3.07 10.27 9.22
N PRO A 32 2.31 10.02 10.29
CA PRO A 32 0.92 9.57 10.17
C PRO A 32 0.01 10.53 9.37
N LEU A 33 0.33 11.82 9.33
CA LEU A 33 -0.45 12.82 8.60
C LEU A 33 -0.15 12.78 7.10
N GLU A 34 1.09 13.07 6.71
CA GLU A 34 1.51 13.09 5.31
C GLU A 34 1.47 11.68 4.70
N GLY A 35 2.00 10.71 5.44
CA GLY A 35 1.99 9.31 5.06
C GLY A 35 0.58 8.72 5.03
N GLY A 36 -0.31 9.15 5.93
CA GLY A 36 -1.73 8.74 5.91
C GLY A 36 -2.42 9.20 4.63
N ILE A 37 -2.21 10.45 4.20
CA ILE A 37 -2.73 10.97 2.93
C ILE A 37 -2.16 10.17 1.75
N ALA A 38 -0.86 9.88 1.76
CA ALA A 38 -0.23 9.05 0.73
C ALA A 38 -0.84 7.64 0.68
N LEU A 39 -1.08 7.01 1.83
CA LEU A 39 -1.75 5.70 1.88
C LEU A 39 -3.16 5.75 1.31
N LEU A 40 -3.94 6.81 1.57
CA LEU A 40 -5.27 6.99 0.98
C LEU A 40 -5.22 7.15 -0.54
N ILE A 41 -4.26 7.93 -1.06
CA ILE A 41 -4.02 8.01 -2.51
C ILE A 41 -3.66 6.63 -3.07
N SER A 42 -2.81 5.89 -2.37
CA SER A 42 -2.46 4.53 -2.76
C SER A 42 -3.63 3.56 -2.71
N VAL A 43 -4.64 3.74 -1.84
CA VAL A 43 -5.88 2.94 -1.89
C VAL A 43 -6.53 3.10 -3.26
N ALA A 44 -6.66 4.33 -3.76
CA ALA A 44 -7.25 4.60 -5.06
C ALA A 44 -6.42 3.97 -6.19
N THR A 45 -5.09 4.16 -6.17
CA THR A 45 -4.19 3.61 -7.19
C THR A 45 -4.20 2.08 -7.20
N LEU A 46 -4.12 1.44 -6.04
CA LEU A 46 -4.18 -0.02 -5.91
C LEU A 46 -5.54 -0.57 -6.33
N SER A 47 -6.64 0.09 -5.95
CA SER A 47 -7.99 -0.32 -6.36
C SER A 47 -8.14 -0.31 -7.88
N LEU A 48 -7.66 0.74 -8.55
CA LEU A 48 -7.65 0.81 -10.01
C LEU A 48 -6.76 -0.28 -10.62
N ALA A 49 -5.61 -0.55 -10.01
CA ALA A 49 -4.70 -1.59 -10.48
C ALA A 49 -5.33 -2.99 -10.41
N PHE A 50 -5.95 -3.33 -9.28
CA PHE A 50 -6.62 -4.62 -9.10
C PHE A 50 -7.89 -4.76 -9.94
N LEU A 51 -8.63 -3.66 -10.13
CA LEU A 51 -9.77 -3.63 -11.05
C LEU A 51 -9.33 -3.86 -12.50
N ALA A 52 -8.21 -3.26 -12.92
CA ALA A 52 -7.62 -3.50 -14.24
C ALA A 52 -7.07 -4.92 -14.38
N ALA A 53 -6.53 -5.49 -13.30
CA ALA A 53 -5.97 -6.84 -13.27
C ALA A 53 -7.02 -7.95 -13.21
N GLY A 54 -8.23 -7.65 -12.71
CA GLY A 54 -9.34 -8.61 -12.60
C GLY A 54 -9.18 -9.61 -11.45
N TYR A 55 -8.36 -9.31 -10.44
CA TYR A 55 -8.19 -10.15 -9.24
C TYR A 55 -7.99 -9.28 -7.99
N TRP A 56 -8.22 -9.86 -6.82
CA TRP A 56 -8.10 -9.16 -5.54
C TRP A 56 -6.70 -9.27 -4.91
N PRO A 57 -6.23 -8.24 -4.18
CA PRO A 57 -4.97 -8.28 -3.45
C PRO A 57 -4.91 -9.44 -2.46
N ARG A 58 -3.72 -10.00 -2.25
CA ARG A 58 -3.49 -10.99 -1.19
C ARG A 58 -3.54 -10.36 0.20
N LYS A 59 -3.88 -11.19 1.19
CA LYS A 59 -3.90 -10.81 2.61
C LYS A 59 -2.58 -10.21 3.10
N THR A 60 -1.46 -10.63 2.53
CA THR A 60 -0.11 -10.12 2.82
C THR A 60 0.06 -8.64 2.47
N LEU A 61 -0.75 -8.09 1.56
CA LEU A 61 -0.74 -6.67 1.21
C LEU A 61 -1.87 -5.95 1.93
N TRP A 62 -3.13 -6.35 1.73
CA TRP A 62 -4.25 -5.51 2.17
C TRP A 62 -4.45 -5.47 3.69
N VAL A 63 -4.10 -6.53 4.42
CA VAL A 63 -4.22 -6.56 5.90
C VAL A 63 -3.30 -5.53 6.55
N PRO A 64 -1.96 -5.56 6.33
CA PRO A 64 -1.09 -4.54 6.91
C PRO A 64 -1.41 -3.14 6.38
N PHE A 65 -1.91 -3.02 5.14
CA PHE A 65 -2.32 -1.74 4.57
C PHE A 65 -3.50 -1.10 5.33
N VAL A 66 -4.57 -1.86 5.56
CA VAL A 66 -5.75 -1.39 6.30
C VAL A 66 -5.37 -1.08 7.75
N LEU A 67 -4.57 -1.94 8.37
CA LEU A 67 -4.08 -1.71 9.73
C LEU A 67 -3.22 -0.44 9.81
N ALA A 68 -2.37 -0.15 8.82
CA ALA A 68 -1.59 1.08 8.77
C ALA A 68 -2.50 2.32 8.75
N ILE A 69 -3.57 2.31 7.95
CA ILE A 69 -4.54 3.41 7.91
C ILE A 69 -5.23 3.58 9.26
N VAL A 70 -5.71 2.48 9.87
CA VAL A 70 -6.43 2.52 11.15
C VAL A 70 -5.51 3.00 12.28
N VAL A 71 -4.31 2.43 12.39
CA VAL A 71 -3.33 2.82 13.42
C VAL A 71 -2.85 4.26 13.21
N GLY A 72 -2.63 4.67 11.95
CA GLY A 72 -2.31 6.05 11.62
C GLY A 72 -3.41 7.03 12.03
N ALA A 73 -4.67 6.71 11.77
CA ALA A 73 -5.82 7.51 12.20
C ALA A 73 -5.93 7.60 13.72
N ILE A 74 -5.72 6.50 14.44
CA ILE A 74 -5.71 6.49 15.91
C ILE A 74 -4.55 7.36 16.43
N ALA A 75 -3.35 7.23 15.88
CA ALA A 75 -2.20 8.04 16.26
C ALA A 75 -2.48 9.54 16.07
N LEU A 76 -3.15 9.89 14.97
CA LEU A 76 -3.54 11.26 14.66
C LEU A 76 -4.60 11.80 15.63
N LEU A 77 -5.61 10.99 15.97
CA LEU A 77 -6.63 11.35 16.96
C LEU A 77 -6.02 11.54 18.35
N VAL A 78 -5.10 10.68 18.76
CA VAL A 78 -4.37 10.82 20.04
C VAL A 78 -3.49 12.08 20.03
N ALA A 79 -2.83 12.38 18.91
CA ALA A 79 -2.03 13.59 18.78
C ALA A 79 -2.87 14.88 18.81
N ILE A 80 -4.07 14.88 18.23
CA ILE A 80 -4.96 16.05 18.17
C ILE A 80 -5.77 16.22 19.46
N PHE A 81 -6.33 15.15 20.01
CA PHE A 81 -7.31 15.21 21.10
C PHE A 81 -6.81 14.59 22.42
N GLY A 82 -5.57 14.13 22.48
CA GLY A 82 -5.01 13.48 23.66
C GLY A 82 -4.96 14.38 24.90
N PRO A 83 -5.33 13.86 26.10
CA PRO A 83 -5.28 14.63 27.34
C PRO A 83 -3.83 14.81 27.79
N GLY A 84 -3.20 15.91 27.37
CA GLY A 84 -1.80 16.17 27.70
C GLY A 84 -1.10 17.26 26.90
N ARG A 85 -1.82 18.21 26.28
CA ARG A 85 -1.19 19.38 25.62
C ARG A 85 -0.45 20.34 26.58
N VAL A 86 -0.40 20.01 27.87
CA VAL A 86 0.18 20.82 28.95
C VAL A 86 1.22 19.97 29.70
N ASP A 87 2.49 20.11 29.32
CA ASP A 87 3.75 19.86 30.04
C ASP A 87 4.00 18.60 30.90
N ASN A 88 3.06 17.66 31.07
CA ASN A 88 3.25 16.48 31.92
C ASN A 88 2.79 15.21 31.20
N ALA A 89 3.74 14.34 30.85
CA ALA A 89 3.59 13.33 29.80
C ALA A 89 3.49 11.87 30.30
N PRO A 90 2.29 11.36 30.63
CA PRO A 90 2.03 9.92 30.65
C PRO A 90 1.73 9.35 29.24
N LEU A 91 1.36 10.20 28.27
CA LEU A 91 0.93 9.77 26.93
C LEU A 91 2.00 9.85 25.83
N MET A 92 3.20 10.38 26.10
CA MET A 92 4.27 10.41 25.09
C MET A 92 4.73 9.01 24.69
N LEU A 93 4.94 8.11 25.67
CA LEU A 93 5.38 6.73 25.39
C LEU A 93 4.34 5.96 24.54
N PRO A 94 3.02 5.98 24.86
CA PRO A 94 1.99 5.42 24.00
C PRO A 94 1.96 5.99 22.58
N LEU A 95 2.10 7.31 22.42
CA LEU A 95 2.08 7.94 21.10
C LEU A 95 3.28 7.52 20.25
N ILE A 96 4.48 7.48 20.85
CA ILE A 96 5.70 6.98 20.17
C ILE A 96 5.50 5.54 19.74
N ALA A 97 4.97 4.68 20.61
CA ALA A 97 4.69 3.28 20.28
C ALA A 97 3.70 3.15 19.11
N LEU A 98 2.65 3.98 19.07
CA LEU A 98 1.68 4.03 17.97
C LEU A 98 2.33 4.45 16.65
N ILE A 99 3.22 5.44 16.66
CA ILE A 99 3.94 5.89 15.45
C ILE A 99 4.86 4.78 14.92
N TRP A 100 5.58 4.08 15.80
CA TRP A 100 6.42 2.95 15.39
C TRP A 100 5.60 1.78 14.86
N LEU A 101 4.45 1.48 15.49
CA LEU A 101 3.52 0.46 15.01
C LEU A 101 2.98 0.82 13.61
N TYR A 102 2.59 2.08 13.41
CA TYR A 102 2.20 2.61 12.11
C TYR A 102 3.29 2.37 11.05
N ARG A 103 4.54 2.77 11.33
CA ARG A 103 5.66 2.58 10.40
C ARG A 103 5.92 1.10 10.10
N ALA A 104 5.87 0.23 11.11
CA ALA A 104 6.03 -1.21 10.92
C ALA A 104 4.96 -1.81 10.00
N LEU A 105 3.71 -1.35 10.13
CA LEU A 105 2.61 -1.76 9.25
C LEU A 105 2.79 -1.26 7.81
N VAL A 106 3.28 -0.04 7.62
CA VAL A 106 3.63 0.48 6.29
C VAL A 106 4.76 -0.33 5.65
N VAL A 107 5.79 -0.72 6.42
CA VAL A 107 6.85 -1.61 5.92
C VAL A 107 6.27 -2.97 5.52
N ALA A 108 5.39 -3.55 6.33
CA ALA A 108 4.74 -4.82 6.00
C ALA A 108 3.88 -4.71 4.72
N ALA A 109 3.17 -3.58 4.54
CA ALA A 109 2.42 -3.29 3.33
C ALA A 109 3.33 -3.13 2.09
N LEU A 110 4.48 -2.46 2.23
CA LEU A 110 5.49 -2.34 1.17
C LEU A 110 6.02 -3.72 0.75
N VAL A 111 6.36 -4.57 1.71
CA VAL A 111 6.80 -5.94 1.42
C VAL A 111 5.70 -6.71 0.69
N GLY A 112 4.45 -6.60 1.15
CA GLY A 112 3.27 -7.13 0.47
C GLY A 112 3.16 -6.67 -0.99
N LEU A 113 3.37 -5.38 -1.24
CA LEU A 113 3.27 -4.77 -2.56
C LEU A 113 4.42 -5.23 -3.47
N VAL A 114 5.65 -5.26 -2.98
CA VAL A 114 6.82 -5.75 -3.72
C VAL A 114 6.61 -7.21 -4.13
N MET A 115 6.08 -8.06 -3.24
CA MET A 115 5.77 -9.45 -3.57
C MET A 115 4.73 -9.55 -4.70
N GLU A 116 3.69 -8.71 -4.70
CA GLU A 116 2.71 -8.68 -5.79
C GLU A 116 3.32 -8.22 -7.11
N VAL A 117 4.16 -7.18 -7.07
CA VAL A 117 4.89 -6.70 -8.26
C VAL A 117 5.75 -7.84 -8.84
N VAL A 118 6.61 -8.45 -8.02
CA VAL A 118 7.50 -9.55 -8.45
C VAL A 118 6.70 -10.72 -9.03
N ARG A 119 5.57 -11.07 -8.43
CA ARG A 119 4.70 -12.16 -8.91
C ARG A 119 4.17 -11.89 -10.31
N ILE A 120 3.70 -10.67 -10.57
CA ILE A 120 3.13 -10.30 -11.88
C ILE A 120 4.22 -10.29 -12.96
N PHE A 121 5.42 -9.84 -12.62
CA PHE A 121 6.55 -9.91 -13.55
C PHE A 121 6.97 -11.35 -13.84
N LYS A 122 7.08 -12.21 -12.82
CA LYS A 122 7.36 -13.65 -13.04
C LYS A 122 6.31 -14.32 -13.93
N ALA A 123 5.02 -14.07 -13.69
CA ALA A 123 3.95 -14.61 -14.52
C ALA A 123 4.07 -14.18 -15.99
N SER A 124 4.56 -12.96 -16.25
CA SER A 124 4.76 -12.45 -17.60
C SER A 124 5.90 -13.12 -18.37
N THR A 125 6.99 -13.47 -17.68
CA THR A 125 8.14 -14.17 -18.26
C THR A 125 7.75 -15.58 -18.73
N PHE A 126 6.90 -16.27 -17.97
CA PHE A 126 6.39 -17.60 -18.35
C PHE A 126 5.46 -17.58 -19.57
N GLU A 127 4.61 -16.56 -19.71
CA GLU A 127 3.77 -16.42 -20.92
C GLU A 127 4.65 -16.19 -22.16
N SER A 128 5.69 -15.35 -22.07
CA SER A 128 6.59 -15.08 -23.20
C SER A 128 7.35 -16.31 -23.70
N ASN A 129 7.72 -17.25 -22.82
CA ASN A 129 8.49 -18.42 -23.20
C ASN A 129 7.66 -19.52 -23.88
N LYS A 130 6.34 -19.53 -23.65
CA LYS A 130 5.39 -20.45 -24.32
C LYS A 130 5.03 -20.04 -25.75
N ASP A 131 5.19 -18.76 -26.09
CA ASP A 131 4.92 -18.25 -27.43
C ASP A 131 6.12 -18.48 -28.39
N THR A 132 7.25 -18.98 -27.87
CA THR A 132 8.50 -19.23 -28.61
C THR A 132 8.80 -20.71 -28.90
N GLU A 133 8.01 -21.63 -28.36
CA GLU A 133 8.04 -23.08 -28.65
C GLU A 133 6.89 -23.49 -29.56
#